data_AF-A0AAJ2ANH5-F1
#
_entry.id   AF-A0AAJ2ANH5-F1
#
_cell.length_a   1.000
_cell.length_b   1.000
_cell.length_c   1.000
_cell.angle_alpha   90.00
_cell.angle_beta   90.00
_cell.angle_gamma   90.00
#
_symmetry.space_group_name_H-M   'P 1'
#
loop_
_entity.id
_entity.type
_entity.pdbx_description
1 polymer ?
#
loop_
_entity_poly.entity_id
_entity_poly.type
_entity_poly.pdbx_seq_one_letter_code
_entity_poly.pdbx_strand_id
1 'polypeptide(L)' 'MDLDHERLELRRAEAHIARTDERIRLQEDLLRELLQDGHDTTLAGLLLDELKETRRVMLAHHTLIVDQIARLQAKD' A
#
# COMPACT_ATOMS: atom_id res chain seq x y z
N MET A 1 6.36 22.50 -9.21
CA MET A 1 5.38 21.46 -8.82
C MET A 1 4.06 22.17 -8.71
N ASP A 2 3.10 21.80 -9.55
CA ASP A 2 1.76 22.41 -9.57
C ASP A 2 0.72 21.45 -8.97
N LEU A 3 -0.46 21.99 -8.69
CA LEU A 3 -1.54 21.27 -8.03
C LEU A 3 -2.04 20.05 -8.84
N ASP A 4 -1.98 20.13 -10.17
CA ASP A 4 -2.45 19.06 -11.05
C ASP A 4 -1.48 17.87 -11.09
N HIS A 5 -0.17 18.13 -10.99
CA HIS A 5 0.84 17.10 -10.81
C HIS A 5 0.62 16.31 -9.51
N GLU A 6 0.45 17.00 -8.39
CA GLU A 6 0.24 16.34 -7.09
C GLU A 6 -1.05 15.51 -7.06
N ARG A 7 -2.13 15.99 -7.69
CA ARG A 7 -3.38 15.22 -7.83
C ARG A 7 -3.20 13.95 -8.67
N LEU A 8 -2.33 13.98 -9.67
CA LEU A 8 -2.01 12.79 -10.45
C LEU A 8 -1.23 11.77 -9.60
N GLU A 9 -0.23 12.22 -8.86
CA GLU A 9 0.55 11.38 -7.96
C GLU A 9 -0.31 10.79 -6.83
N LEU A 10 -1.28 11.56 -6.31
CA LEU A 10 -2.25 11.08 -5.33
C LEU A 10 -3.04 9.88 -5.88
N ARG A 11 -3.65 10.02 -7.07
CA ARG A 11 -4.41 8.93 -7.70
C ARG A 11 -3.55 7.68 -7.96
N ARG A 12 -2.28 7.88 -8.32
CA ARG A 12 -1.32 6.76 -8.49
C ARG A 12 -1.05 6.07 -7.17
N ALA A 13 -0.81 6.83 -6.11
CA ALA A 13 -0.60 6.29 -4.76
C ALA A 13 -1.81 5.49 -4.29
N GLU A 14 -3.03 6.03 -4.45
CA GLU A 14 -4.28 5.35 -4.10
C GLU A 14 -4.45 4.02 -4.86
N ALA A 15 -4.19 4.02 -6.18
CA ALA A 15 -4.29 2.81 -7.00
C ALA A 15 -3.26 1.74 -6.58
N HIS A 16 -2.04 2.14 -6.24
CA HIS A 16 -1.00 1.23 -5.75
C HIS A 16 -1.34 0.65 -4.38
N ILE A 17 -1.89 1.47 -3.47
CA ILE A 17 -2.37 1.00 -2.16
C ILE A 17 -3.48 -0.03 -2.36
N ALA A 18 -4.52 0.28 -3.13
CA ALA A 18 -5.63 -0.63 -3.37
C ALA A 18 -5.18 -1.99 -3.93
N ARG A 19 -4.24 -1.99 -4.89
CA ARG A 19 -3.66 -3.22 -5.45
C ARG A 19 -2.84 -3.99 -4.42
N THR A 20 -2.11 -3.30 -3.56
CA THR A 20 -1.31 -3.93 -2.50
C THR A 20 -2.20 -4.57 -1.45
N ASP A 21 -3.31 -3.92 -1.10
CA ASP A 21 -4.31 -4.42 -0.15
C ASP A 21 -4.97 -5.71 -0.67
N GLU A 22 -5.36 -5.72 -1.95
CA GLU A 22 -5.87 -6.93 -2.60
C GLU A 22 -4.84 -8.07 -2.55
N ARG A 23 -3.58 -7.77 -2.88
CA ARG A 23 -2.50 -8.78 -2.85
C ARG A 23 -2.26 -9.32 -1.45
N ILE A 24 -2.23 -8.47 -0.42
CA ILE A 24 -2.08 -8.89 0.98
C ILE A 24 -3.20 -9.85 1.37
N ARG A 25 -4.46 -9.50 1.06
CA ARG A 25 -5.61 -10.36 1.34
C ARG A 25 -5.48 -11.74 0.68
N LEU A 26 -5.12 -11.78 -0.61
CA LEU A 26 -4.93 -13.05 -1.33
C LEU A 26 -3.81 -13.90 -0.72
N GLN A 27 -2.72 -13.28 -0.26
CA GLN A 27 -1.62 -14.00 0.39
C GLN A 27 -2.01 -14.49 1.79
N GLU A 28 -2.82 -13.74 2.53
CA GLU A 28 -3.40 -14.19 3.81
C GLU A 28 -4.33 -15.39 3.63
N ASP A 29 -5.16 -15.39 2.57
CA ASP A 29 -6.02 -16.52 2.23
C ASP A 29 -5.19 -17.76 1.90
N LEU A 30 -4.21 -17.62 1.00
CA LEU A 30 -3.32 -18.71 0.60
C LEU A 30 -2.51 -19.28 1.77
N LEU A 31 -1.98 -18.41 2.64
CA LEU A 31 -1.25 -18.85 3.84
C LEU A 31 -2.12 -19.67 4.79
N ARG A 32 -3.40 -19.31 4.94
CA ARG A 32 -4.34 -20.07 5.76
C ARG A 32 -4.61 -21.45 5.18
N GLU A 33 -4.79 -21.55 3.86
CA GLU A 33 -4.96 -22.83 3.16
C GLU A 33 -3.71 -23.70 3.32
N LEU A 34 -2.52 -23.15 3.04
CA LEU A 34 -1.26 -23.89 3.16
C LEU A 34 -0.99 -24.40 4.58
N LEU A 35 -1.30 -23.59 5.59
CA LEU A 35 -1.15 -23.97 6.99
C LEU A 35 -2.12 -25.10 7.38
N GLN A 36 -3.35 -25.07 6.87
CA GLN A 36 -4.35 -26.12 7.10
C GLN A 36 -3.91 -27.46 6.49
N ASP A 37 -3.27 -27.41 5.32
CA ASP A 37 -2.74 -28.58 4.62
C ASP A 37 -1.41 -29.09 5.23
N GLY A 38 -0.90 -28.42 6.27
CA GLY A 38 0.31 -28.82 7.00
C GLY A 38 1.61 -28.44 6.30
N HIS A 39 1.58 -27.50 5.36
CA HIS A 39 2.79 -26.96 4.73
C HIS A 39 3.56 -26.03 5.68
N ASP A 40 4.89 -25.98 5.53
CA ASP A 40 5.70 -24.95 6.17
C ASP A 40 5.47 -23.60 5.50
N THR A 41 4.83 -22.69 6.22
CA THR A 41 4.47 -21.36 5.75
C THR A 41 5.40 -20.26 6.25
N THR A 42 6.52 -20.60 6.92
CA THR A 42 7.38 -19.62 7.61
C THR A 42 7.89 -18.54 6.65
N LEU A 43 8.49 -18.92 5.52
CA LEU A 43 9.02 -17.97 4.53
C LEU A 43 7.91 -17.14 3.86
N ALA A 44 6.77 -17.76 3.57
CA ALA A 44 5.64 -17.06 2.98
C ALA A 44 5.03 -16.04 3.96
N GLY A 45 5.03 -16.33 5.26
CA GLY A 45 4.66 -15.38 6.32
C GLY A 45 5.58 -14.16 6.35
N LEU A 46 6.90 -14.36 6.29
CA LEU A 46 7.86 -13.25 6.24
C LEU A 46 7.67 -12.37 5.00
N LEU A 47 7.37 -12.98 3.84
CA LEU A 47 7.08 -12.22 2.62
C LEU A 47 5.79 -11.38 2.77
N LEU A 48 4.76 -11.94 3.42
CA LEU A 48 3.54 -11.21 3.70
C LEU A 48 3.79 -10.02 4.63
N ASP A 49 4.64 -10.19 5.65
CA ASP A 49 5.02 -9.10 6.56
C ASP A 49 5.75 -7.99 5.81
N GLU A 50 6.67 -8.31 4.89
CA GLU A 50 7.34 -7.33 4.04
C GLU A 50 6.36 -6.57 3.12
N LEU A 51 5.33 -7.26 2.59
CA LEU A 51 4.27 -6.60 1.82
C LEU A 51 3.44 -5.64 2.68
N LYS A 52 3.14 -6.02 3.93
CA LYS A 52 2.44 -5.15 4.89
C LYS A 52 3.28 -3.93 5.25
N GLU A 53 4.58 -4.10 5.39
CA GLU A 53 5.51 -2.99 5.64
C GLU A 53 5.60 -2.06 4.43
N THR A 54 5.70 -2.62 3.23
CA THR A 54 5.63 -1.84 1.98
C THR A 54 4.35 -1.01 1.90
N ARG A 55 3.19 -1.61 2.22
CA ARG A 55 1.90 -0.90 2.29
C ARG A 55 1.94 0.25 3.29
N ARG A 56 2.54 0.06 4.47
CA ARG A 56 2.69 1.10 5.49
C ARG A 56 3.48 2.30 4.95
N VAL A 57 4.57 2.06 4.23
CA VAL A 57 5.37 3.11 3.59
C VAL A 57 4.57 3.83 2.50
N MET A 58 3.78 3.11 1.70
CA MET A 58 2.91 3.72 0.69
C MET A 58 1.87 4.66 1.31
N LEU A 59 1.27 4.26 2.45
CA LEU A 59 0.32 5.11 3.18
C LEU A 59 1.00 6.39 3.72
N ALA A 60 2.23 6.27 4.23
CA ALA A 60 2.99 7.43 4.68
C ALA A 60 3.26 8.40 3.51
N HIS A 61 3.62 7.87 2.34
CA HIS A 61 3.83 8.68 1.14
C HIS A 61 2.54 9.36 0.64
N HIS A 62 1.41 8.64 0.67
CA HIS A 62 0.09 9.20 0.38
C HIS A 62 -0.22 10.42 1.28
N THR A 63 0.02 10.32 2.58
CA THR A 63 -0.18 11.45 3.51
C THR A 63 0.67 12.66 3.14
N LEU A 64 1.93 12.46 2.73
CA LEU A 64 2.80 13.56 2.30
C LEU A 64 2.26 14.28 1.06
N ILE A 65 1.72 13.54 0.08
CA ILE A 65 1.10 14.11 -1.12
C ILE A 65 -0.14 14.92 -0.73
N VAL A 66 -1.00 14.38 0.12
CA VAL A 66 -2.22 15.09 0.60
C VAL A 66 -1.85 16.40 1.30
N ASP A 67 -0.86 16.37 2.20
CA ASP A 67 -0.39 17.56 2.90
C ASP A 67 0.18 18.60 1.93
N GLN A 68 0.89 18.15 0.89
CA GLN A 68 1.45 19.04 -0.13
C GLN A 68 0.36 19.69 -0.99
N ILE A 69 -0.66 18.92 -1.40
CA ILE A 69 -1.84 19.45 -2.09
C ILE A 69 -2.51 20.54 -1.26
N ALA A 70 -2.76 20.28 0.03
CA ALA A 70 -3.40 21.25 0.93
C ALA A 70 -2.58 22.56 1.03
N ARG A 71 -1.26 22.46 1.08
CA ARG A 71 -0.36 23.63 1.10
C ARG A 71 -0.38 24.43 -0.20
N LEU A 72 -0.50 23.76 -1.35
CA LEU A 72 -0.60 24.43 -2.65
C LEU A 72 -1.96 25.13 -2.79
N GLN A 73 -3.05 24.47 -2.40
CA GLN A 73 -4.40 25.06 -2.43
C GLN A 73 -4.57 26.27 -1.52
N ALA A 74 -3.84 26.34 -0.40
CA ALA A 74 -3.90 27.48 0.51
C ALA A 74 -3.10 28.70 0.03
N LYS A 75 -2.32 28.57 -1.05
CA LYS A 75 -1.49 29.65 -1.63
C LYS A 75 -2.09 30.26 -2.90
N ASP A 76 -3.06 29.58 -3.50
CA ASP A 76 -3.87 30.06 -4.63
C ASP A 76 -5.08 30.88 -4.12
#